data_AF-A0A4P9Z710-F1
#
_entry.id   AF-A0A4P9Z710-F1
#
_cell.length_a   1.000
_cell.length_b   1.000
_cell.length_c   1.000
_cell.angle_alpha   90.00
_cell.angle_beta   90.00
_cell.angle_gamma   90.00
#
_symmetry.space_group_name_H-M   'P 1'
#
loop_
_entity.id
_entity.type
_entity.pdbx_description
1 polymer ?
#
loop_
_entity_poly.entity_id
_entity_poly.type
_entity_poly.pdbx_seq_one_letter_code
_entity_poly.pdbx_strand_id
1 'polypeptide(L)'
;MDFNRTRYIPMSRRRRIYEGKGKTLYEGPEPGTLIQHFKDDATAFNAKKHQIIEGKGVLNNRISEYVFQHLNDIGVPTHFIKRLNMREQLIREVEIVPLEVVVRNVAAGSLSQRLGIEEGTQLPRSIIEFYYKNDQLGDPMVSEEHITAFGWATPQEIDDMMALAIRVNDFLTGLFLGVGIRLVDFKMECGRLFENDMMRIIVADEISPDSCRLWDIKSNEKMDKDRFRRDLGGLLEAYTEVAKRLGILIENDQLSSMKARVTVTLKNGILDPQGKAIEGALKSLGVDGIASVRQGKVFDIEVAGADKAKAEAALKEAADKLLANTVIENYRVEIV
;
A
#
# COMPACT_ATOMS: atom_id res chain seq x y z
N MET A 1 -34.53 32.90 15.25
CA MET A 1 -33.97 31.54 15.10
C MET A 1 -32.93 31.63 13.99
N ASP A 2 -31.67 31.76 14.36
CA ASP A 2 -30.57 31.86 13.39
C ASP A 2 -30.14 30.46 12.94
N PHE A 3 -30.50 30.10 11.71
CA PHE A 3 -30.24 28.80 11.09
C PHE A 3 -28.83 28.65 10.49
N ASN A 4 -27.88 29.54 10.80
CA ASN A 4 -26.60 29.62 10.07
C ASN A 4 -25.33 29.51 10.93
N ARG A 5 -25.38 28.80 12.06
CA ARG A 5 -24.17 28.36 12.76
C ARG A 5 -23.92 26.89 12.50
N THR A 6 -23.15 26.57 11.47
CA THR A 6 -22.43 25.31 11.39
C THR A 6 -21.53 25.26 12.61
N ARG A 7 -21.93 24.50 13.64
CA ARG A 7 -21.08 24.23 14.80
C ARG A 7 -19.86 23.50 14.25
N TYR A 8 -18.73 24.19 14.13
CA TYR A 8 -17.44 23.53 14.11
C TYR A 8 -17.32 22.81 15.45
N ILE A 9 -17.65 21.52 15.47
CA ILE A 9 -17.35 20.64 16.58
C ILE A 9 -15.85 20.42 16.47
N PRO A 10 -15.03 20.95 17.39
CA PRO A 10 -13.62 20.62 17.40
C PRO A 10 -13.55 19.10 17.56
N MET A 11 -12.86 18.40 16.66
CA MET A 11 -12.57 16.98 16.87
C MET A 11 -11.96 16.86 18.27
N SER A 12 -12.70 16.26 19.20
CA SER A 12 -12.22 16.00 20.55
C SER A 12 -10.87 15.29 20.42
N ARG A 13 -9.85 15.74 21.17
CA ARG A 13 -8.56 15.03 21.26
C ARG A 13 -8.85 13.56 21.54
N ARG A 14 -8.66 12.70 20.54
CA ARG A 14 -8.90 11.25 20.65
C ARG A 14 -8.11 10.72 21.84
N ARG A 15 -8.75 9.93 22.70
CA ARG A 15 -8.09 9.38 23.89
C ARG A 15 -6.96 8.45 23.43
N ARG A 16 -5.73 8.74 23.87
CA ARG A 16 -4.57 7.88 23.62
C ARG A 16 -4.63 6.69 24.57
N ILE A 17 -4.60 5.48 24.01
CA ILE A 17 -4.66 4.22 24.75
C ILE A 17 -3.26 3.69 25.02
N TYR A 18 -2.37 3.76 24.03
CA TYR A 18 -1.01 3.25 24.12
C TYR A 18 -0.06 4.08 23.24
N GLU A 19 1.20 4.18 23.65
CA GLU A 19 2.27 4.76 22.83
C GLU A 19 3.50 3.85 22.89
N GLY A 20 3.86 3.31 21.73
CA GLY A 20 5.06 2.51 21.54
C GLY A 20 6.15 3.29 20.79
N LYS A 21 7.24 2.59 20.46
CA LYS A 21 8.40 3.18 19.77
C LYS A 21 8.06 3.73 18.38
N GLY A 22 7.30 2.98 17.58
CA GLY A 22 6.98 3.35 16.19
C GLY A 22 5.52 3.76 15.96
N LYS A 23 4.64 3.59 16.95
CA LYS A 23 3.19 3.75 16.79
C LYS A 23 2.52 4.30 18.04
N THR A 24 1.38 4.95 17.83
CA THR A 24 0.47 5.39 18.89
C THR A 24 -0.91 4.83 18.60
N LEU A 25 -1.56 4.26 19.62
CA LEU A 25 -2.94 3.77 19.53
C LEU A 25 -3.89 4.75 20.20
N TYR A 26 -4.95 5.10 19.49
CA TYR A 26 -6.05 5.92 19.98
C TYR A 26 -7.33 5.09 20.02
N GLU A 27 -8.27 5.51 20.87
CA GLU A 27 -9.62 4.98 20.90
C GLU A 27 -10.28 5.08 19.52
N GLY A 28 -10.89 3.98 19.08
CA GLY A 28 -11.62 3.91 17.82
C GLY A 28 -13.01 4.54 17.90
N PRO A 29 -13.67 4.72 16.74
CA PRO A 29 -15.02 5.26 16.67
C PRO A 29 -16.10 4.29 17.18
N GLU A 30 -15.82 2.99 17.21
CA GLU A 30 -16.74 1.92 17.58
C GLU A 30 -16.10 1.03 18.68
N PRO A 31 -16.90 0.44 19.59
CA PRO A 31 -16.39 -0.52 20.56
C PRO A 31 -15.63 -1.68 19.90
N GLY A 32 -14.50 -2.08 20.50
CA GLY A 32 -13.63 -3.12 19.95
C GLY A 32 -12.79 -2.68 18.73
N THR A 33 -12.66 -1.37 18.49
CA THR A 33 -11.78 -0.82 17.45
C THR A 33 -10.79 0.19 18.02
N LEU A 34 -9.62 0.28 17.40
CA LEU A 34 -8.59 1.27 17.70
C LEU A 34 -8.14 1.98 16.43
N ILE A 35 -7.60 3.19 16.59
CA ILE A 35 -6.91 3.91 15.53
C ILE A 35 -5.41 3.79 15.76
N GLN A 36 -4.73 3.12 14.83
CA GLN A 36 -3.29 2.93 14.83
C GLN A 36 -2.62 4.04 14.01
N HIS A 37 -1.81 4.87 14.67
CA HIS A 37 -1.05 5.95 14.05
C HIS A 37 0.43 5.59 13.93
N PHE A 38 0.98 5.67 12.72
CA PHE A 38 2.38 5.37 12.41
C PHE A 38 3.27 6.61 12.54
N LYS A 39 4.28 6.53 13.40
CA LYS A 39 5.21 7.61 13.67
C LYS A 39 6.43 7.58 12.74
N ASP A 40 7.06 8.74 12.58
CA ASP A 40 8.32 8.90 11.85
C ASP A 40 9.55 8.51 12.68
N ASP A 41 9.35 8.06 13.92
CA ASP A 41 10.40 7.54 14.78
C ASP A 41 11.06 6.28 14.18
N ALA A 42 12.36 6.37 13.93
CA ALA A 42 13.24 5.25 13.67
C ALA A 42 14.02 4.94 14.96
N THR A 43 13.81 3.75 15.51
CA THR A 43 14.47 3.27 16.72
C THR A 43 15.25 1.98 16.47
N ALA A 44 16.46 1.86 17.00
CA ALA A 44 17.24 0.63 16.97
C ALA A 44 17.83 0.30 18.35
N PHE A 45 18.17 -0.96 18.57
CA PHE A 45 18.77 -1.47 19.82
C PHE A 45 17.97 -1.07 21.07
N ASN A 46 16.66 -1.37 21.08
CA ASN A 46 15.74 -1.01 22.17
C ASN A 46 15.71 0.49 22.49
N ALA A 47 15.55 1.31 21.45
CA ALA A 47 15.52 2.77 21.52
C ALA A 47 16.81 3.44 22.00
N LYS A 48 17.93 2.72 22.13
CA LYS A 48 19.26 3.33 22.37
C LYS A 48 19.71 4.22 21.20
N LYS A 49 19.23 3.93 19.99
CA LYS A 49 19.39 4.77 18.81
C LYS A 49 18.01 5.26 18.39
N HIS A 50 17.86 6.57 18.23
CA HIS A 50 16.61 7.23 17.87
C HIS A 50 16.88 8.38 16.90
N GLN A 51 16.05 8.46 15.85
CA GLN A 51 16.04 9.57 14.89
C GLN A 51 14.63 9.73 14.34
N ILE A 52 14.21 10.96 14.06
CA ILE A 52 12.97 11.23 13.30
C ILE A 52 13.32 11.25 11.82
N ILE A 53 12.68 10.38 11.03
CA ILE A 53 12.85 10.30 9.58
C ILE A 53 11.50 10.63 8.94
N GLU A 54 11.38 11.85 8.45
CA GLU A 54 10.13 12.37 7.90
C GLU A 54 9.59 11.48 6.77
N GLY A 55 8.31 11.14 6.85
CA GLY A 55 7.63 10.31 5.85
C GLY A 55 7.78 8.79 6.06
N LYS A 56 8.63 8.33 6.98
CA LYS A 56 8.76 6.90 7.33
C LYS A 56 7.42 6.30 7.75
N GLY A 57 6.70 6.96 8.65
CA GLY A 57 5.42 6.48 9.16
C GLY A 57 4.36 6.37 8.06
N VAL A 58 4.42 7.26 7.07
CA VAL A 58 3.54 7.20 5.89
C VAL A 58 3.83 5.94 5.06
N LEU A 59 5.11 5.66 4.78
CA LEU A 59 5.50 4.46 4.03
C LEU A 59 5.14 3.18 4.78
N ASN A 60 5.42 3.10 6.08
CA ASN A 60 5.06 1.94 6.89
C ASN A 60 3.55 1.71 6.91
N ASN A 61 2.76 2.77 7.08
CA ASN A 61 1.30 2.68 7.03
C ASN A 61 0.82 2.12 5.69
N ARG A 62 1.33 2.65 4.57
CA ARG A 62 0.90 2.22 3.23
C ARG A 62 1.33 0.80 2.88
N ILE A 63 2.55 0.41 3.25
CA ILE A 63 3.05 -0.95 3.03
C ILE A 63 2.27 -1.94 3.92
N SER A 64 2.05 -1.60 5.19
CA SER A 64 1.28 -2.45 6.09
C SER A 64 -0.19 -2.60 5.67
N GLU A 65 -0.82 -1.53 5.17
CA GLU A 65 -2.16 -1.58 4.55
C GLU A 65 -2.16 -2.57 3.39
N TYR A 66 -1.23 -2.41 2.45
CA TYR A 66 -1.16 -3.24 1.26
C TYR A 66 -1.00 -4.72 1.63
N VAL A 67 -0.07 -5.04 2.53
CA VAL A 67 0.17 -6.42 2.99
C VAL A 67 -1.06 -6.99 3.68
N PHE A 68 -1.66 -6.27 4.64
CA PHE A 68 -2.80 -6.79 5.38
C PHE A 68 -4.07 -6.94 4.54
N GLN A 69 -4.30 -6.04 3.57
CA GLN A 69 -5.41 -6.20 2.64
C GLN A 69 -5.29 -7.51 1.86
N HIS A 70 -4.12 -7.79 1.27
CA HIS A 70 -3.91 -9.01 0.49
C HIS A 70 -3.91 -10.28 1.36
N LEU A 71 -3.40 -10.21 2.59
CA LEU A 71 -3.52 -11.32 3.56
C LEU A 71 -4.99 -11.63 3.86
N ASN A 72 -5.81 -10.59 4.10
CA ASN A 72 -7.25 -10.76 4.31
C ASN A 72 -7.93 -11.36 3.05
N ASP A 73 -7.56 -10.93 1.85
CA ASP A 73 -8.14 -11.41 0.59
C ASP A 73 -7.89 -12.91 0.36
N ILE A 74 -6.78 -13.46 0.89
CA ILE A 74 -6.48 -14.90 0.86
C ILE A 74 -6.94 -15.66 2.13
N GLY A 75 -7.73 -15.01 2.99
CA GLY A 75 -8.29 -15.60 4.20
C GLY A 75 -7.28 -15.84 5.32
N VAL A 76 -6.19 -15.07 5.38
CA VAL A 76 -5.35 -14.98 6.60
C VAL A 76 -5.92 -13.85 7.46
N PRO A 77 -6.48 -14.16 8.65
CA PRO A 77 -7.17 -13.15 9.44
C PRO A 77 -6.18 -12.16 10.06
N THR A 78 -6.46 -10.87 9.89
CA THR A 78 -5.69 -9.77 10.49
C THR A 78 -6.58 -8.83 11.30
N HIS A 79 -5.96 -8.02 12.16
CA HIS A 79 -6.66 -6.95 12.89
C HIS A 79 -6.98 -5.73 12.02
N PHE A 80 -6.48 -5.66 10.79
CA PHE A 80 -6.67 -4.51 9.91
C PHE A 80 -8.11 -4.44 9.38
N ILE A 81 -8.74 -3.27 9.51
CA ILE A 81 -10.07 -3.00 8.96
C ILE A 81 -9.97 -2.15 7.70
N LYS A 82 -9.38 -0.95 7.80
CA LYS A 82 -9.18 -0.03 6.67
C LYS A 82 -8.20 1.07 7.00
N ARG A 83 -7.58 1.68 5.99
CA ARG A 83 -6.83 2.93 6.15
C ARG A 83 -7.79 4.11 6.36
N LEU A 84 -7.43 5.03 7.25
CA LEU A 84 -8.16 6.29 7.47
C LEU A 84 -7.52 7.47 6.74
N ASN A 85 -6.19 7.53 6.74
CA ASN A 85 -5.41 8.56 6.05
C ASN A 85 -3.96 8.09 5.85
N MET A 86 -3.08 8.98 5.41
CA MET A 86 -1.67 8.67 5.12
C MET A 86 -0.88 8.13 6.32
N ARG A 87 -1.33 8.32 7.57
CA ARG A 87 -0.62 7.86 8.78
C ARG A 87 -1.44 6.96 9.70
N GLU A 88 -2.73 6.79 9.44
CA GLU A 88 -3.64 6.11 10.36
C GLU A 88 -4.41 4.97 9.70
N GLN A 89 -4.58 3.90 10.47
CA GLN A 89 -5.44 2.76 10.15
C GLN A 89 -6.47 2.57 11.25
N LEU A 90 -7.66 2.12 10.85
CA LEU A 90 -8.64 1.55 11.76
C LEU A 90 -8.37 0.05 11.87
N ILE A 91 -8.23 -0.43 13.11
CA ILE A 91 -7.94 -1.83 13.43
C ILE A 91 -8.95 -2.35 14.45
N ARG A 92 -9.12 -3.67 14.50
CA ARG A 92 -9.80 -4.37 15.59
C ARG A 92 -8.90 -4.35 16.82
N GLU A 93 -9.49 -4.07 17.97
CA GLU A 93 -8.82 -4.25 19.26
C GLU A 93 -8.62 -5.74 19.52
N VAL A 94 -7.40 -6.11 19.92
CA VAL A 94 -7.04 -7.50 20.26
C VAL A 94 -6.24 -7.51 21.55
N GLU A 95 -6.35 -8.59 22.31
CA GLU A 95 -5.43 -8.86 23.40
C GLU A 95 -4.14 -9.43 22.81
N ILE A 96 -3.06 -8.65 22.82
CA ILE A 96 -1.77 -9.06 22.26
C ILE A 96 -1.19 -10.21 23.08
N VAL A 97 -0.88 -11.33 22.41
CA VAL A 97 -0.03 -12.38 22.98
C VAL A 97 1.36 -11.78 23.15
N PRO A 98 2.01 -11.86 24.33
CA PRO A 98 3.22 -11.10 24.64
C PRO A 98 4.49 -11.72 24.01
N LEU A 99 4.39 -12.08 22.73
CA LEU A 99 5.40 -12.77 21.94
C LEU A 99 5.57 -12.10 20.59
N GLU A 100 6.83 -11.93 20.19
CA GLU A 100 7.17 -11.69 18.80
C GLU A 100 7.44 -13.04 18.13
N VAL A 101 6.75 -13.30 17.02
CA VAL A 101 6.93 -14.49 16.20
C VAL A 101 7.84 -14.12 15.03
N VAL A 102 9.06 -14.65 15.03
CA VAL A 102 10.07 -14.36 14.00
C VAL A 102 10.20 -15.56 13.07
N VAL A 103 9.96 -15.35 11.77
CA VAL A 103 10.14 -16.36 10.74
C VAL A 103 11.38 -16.03 9.92
N ARG A 104 12.26 -17.02 9.75
CA ARG A 104 13.56 -16.87 9.05
C ARG A 104 13.62 -17.76 7.84
N ASN A 105 13.90 -17.19 6.68
CA ASN A 105 14.16 -17.92 5.42
C ASN A 105 15.66 -17.97 5.11
N VAL A 106 16.40 -16.95 5.52
CA VAL A 106 17.84 -16.78 5.30
C VAL A 106 18.48 -16.42 6.65
N ALA A 107 19.68 -16.95 6.91
CA ALA A 107 20.42 -16.62 8.12
C ALA A 107 20.83 -15.14 8.11
N ALA A 108 20.36 -14.38 9.09
CA ALA A 108 20.76 -12.98 9.30
C ALA A 108 20.54 -12.57 10.76
N GLY A 109 21.03 -11.38 11.11
CA GLY A 109 20.79 -10.75 12.40
C GLY A 109 21.18 -11.64 13.59
N SER A 110 20.28 -11.76 14.56
CA SER A 110 20.53 -12.51 15.79
C SER A 110 20.73 -14.01 15.57
N LEU A 111 20.17 -14.61 14.51
CA LEU A 111 20.39 -16.03 14.20
C LEU A 111 21.86 -16.29 13.81
N SER A 112 22.37 -15.49 12.88
CA SER A 112 23.77 -15.57 12.44
C SER A 112 24.74 -15.38 13.60
N GLN A 113 24.47 -14.39 14.47
CA GLN A 113 25.30 -14.12 15.64
C GLN A 113 25.25 -15.26 16.67
N ARG A 114 24.05 -15.75 17.00
CA ARG A 114 23.86 -16.79 18.03
C ARG A 114 24.46 -18.14 17.63
N LEU A 115 24.35 -18.50 16.35
CA LEU A 115 24.70 -19.85 15.87
C LEU A 115 26.00 -19.88 15.06
N GLY A 116 26.66 -18.73 14.82
CA GLY A 116 27.87 -18.66 14.01
C GLY A 116 27.65 -19.00 12.53
N ILE A 117 26.42 -18.80 12.03
CA ILE A 117 26.05 -19.07 10.63
C ILE A 117 26.32 -17.80 9.81
N GLU A 118 27.00 -17.95 8.66
CA GLU A 118 27.28 -16.85 7.75
C GLU A 118 26.00 -16.12 7.31
N GLU A 119 25.99 -14.78 7.43
CA GLU A 119 24.86 -13.95 7.00
C GLU A 119 24.62 -14.11 5.49
N GLY A 120 23.37 -14.37 5.11
CA GLY A 120 22.99 -14.66 3.72
C GLY A 120 22.89 -16.14 3.39
N THR A 121 23.27 -17.04 4.31
CA THR A 121 23.09 -18.50 4.14
C THR A 121 21.62 -18.85 4.00
N GLN A 122 21.26 -19.52 2.90
CA GLN A 122 19.90 -20.02 2.68
C GLN A 122 19.59 -21.14 3.68
N LEU A 123 18.49 -21.02 4.42
CA LEU A 123 18.06 -22.08 5.33
C LEU A 123 17.35 -23.19 4.53
N PRO A 124 17.54 -24.47 4.90
CA PRO A 124 16.91 -25.60 4.19
C PRO A 124 15.40 -25.65 4.38
N ARG A 125 14.88 -25.01 5.43
CA ARG A 125 13.47 -24.74 5.69
C ARG A 125 13.35 -23.45 6.49
N SER A 126 12.18 -22.83 6.46
CA SER A 126 11.91 -21.70 7.35
C SER A 126 11.96 -22.15 8.82
N ILE A 127 12.50 -21.26 9.66
CA ILE A 127 12.58 -21.45 11.12
C ILE A 127 11.66 -20.42 11.76
N ILE A 128 10.86 -20.86 12.73
CA ILE A 128 10.03 -20.00 13.58
C ILE A 128 10.69 -19.92 14.95
N GLU A 129 10.91 -18.71 15.45
CA GLU A 129 11.42 -18.45 16.79
C GLU A 129 10.46 -17.53 17.54
N PHE A 130 10.33 -17.75 18.85
CA PHE A 130 9.53 -16.89 19.73
C PHE A 130 10.44 -16.02 20.60
N TYR A 131 10.05 -14.76 20.76
CA TYR A 131 10.74 -13.80 21.62
C TYR A 131 9.74 -13.16 22.57
N TYR A 132 10.04 -13.18 23.88
CA TYR A 132 9.18 -12.58 24.88
C TYR A 132 9.25 -11.06 24.79
N LYS A 133 8.13 -10.40 24.53
CA LYS A 133 8.07 -8.95 24.32
C LYS A 133 8.31 -8.20 25.64
N ASN A 134 9.56 -7.78 25.86
CA ASN A 134 9.98 -7.05 27.05
C ASN A 134 11.22 -6.19 26.75
N ASP A 135 10.97 -4.91 26.50
CA ASP A 135 11.99 -3.92 26.16
C ASP A 135 13.13 -3.82 27.18
N GLN A 136 12.85 -4.03 28.48
CA GLN A 136 13.85 -3.94 29.55
C GLN A 136 14.83 -5.13 29.52
N LEU A 137 14.33 -6.31 29.14
CA LEU A 137 15.13 -7.53 28.98
C LEU A 137 15.73 -7.67 27.58
N GLY A 138 15.32 -6.79 26.66
CA GLY A 138 15.75 -6.81 25.28
C GLY A 138 15.20 -7.97 24.48
N ASP A 139 13.93 -8.29 24.72
CA ASP A 139 13.15 -9.28 23.99
C ASP A 139 13.84 -10.66 23.93
N PRO A 140 13.99 -11.38 25.06
CA PRO A 140 14.74 -12.63 25.08
C PRO A 140 14.03 -13.72 24.27
N MET A 141 14.81 -14.57 23.60
CA MET A 141 14.28 -15.77 22.93
C MET A 141 13.73 -16.75 23.97
N VAL A 142 12.57 -17.33 23.68
CA VAL A 142 11.89 -18.29 24.55
C VAL A 142 11.48 -19.54 23.76
N SER A 143 11.28 -20.65 24.48
CA SER A 143 10.77 -21.91 23.94
C SER A 143 9.27 -22.01 24.20
N GLU A 144 8.61 -22.96 23.54
CA GLU A 144 7.21 -23.31 23.81
C GLU A 144 6.98 -23.73 25.26
N GLU A 145 7.97 -24.36 25.89
CA GLU A 145 7.95 -24.69 27.33
C GLU A 145 7.85 -23.44 28.19
N HIS A 146 8.62 -22.37 27.89
CA HIS A 146 8.47 -21.10 28.63
C HIS A 146 7.08 -20.50 28.39
N ILE A 147 6.59 -20.52 27.15
CA ILE A 147 5.31 -19.92 26.77
C ILE A 147 4.15 -20.59 27.54
N THR A 148 4.14 -21.92 27.56
CA THR A 148 3.10 -22.71 28.23
C THR A 148 3.25 -22.65 29.75
N ALA A 149 4.46 -22.79 30.29
CA ALA A 149 4.70 -22.77 31.73
C ALA A 149 4.33 -21.42 32.39
N PHE A 150 4.52 -20.30 31.68
CA PHE A 150 4.15 -18.97 32.16
C PHE A 150 2.73 -18.54 31.77
N GLY A 151 1.99 -19.39 31.06
CA GLY A 151 0.60 -19.13 30.66
C GLY A 151 0.45 -17.95 29.68
N TRP A 152 1.48 -17.65 28.88
CA TRP A 152 1.41 -16.58 27.87
C TRP A 152 0.55 -16.99 26.67
N ALA A 153 0.59 -18.26 26.30
CA ALA A 153 -0.29 -18.87 25.33
C ALA A 153 -0.49 -20.36 25.63
N THR A 154 -1.65 -20.89 25.27
CA THR A 154 -1.94 -22.33 25.33
C THR A 154 -1.26 -23.08 24.17
N PRO A 155 -1.07 -24.41 24.27
CA PRO A 155 -0.54 -25.19 23.15
C PRO A 155 -1.31 -24.99 21.83
N GLN A 156 -2.65 -24.92 21.88
CA GLN A 156 -3.47 -24.66 20.70
C GLN A 156 -3.20 -23.27 20.10
N GLU A 157 -3.04 -22.24 20.93
CA GLU A 157 -2.71 -20.89 20.45
C GLU A 157 -1.31 -20.84 19.82
N ILE A 158 -0.34 -21.62 20.34
CA ILE A 158 0.99 -21.77 19.75
C ILE A 158 0.88 -22.39 18.36
N ASP A 159 0.13 -23.49 18.22
CA ASP A 159 -0.12 -24.15 16.94
C ASP A 159 -0.78 -23.19 15.93
N ASP A 160 -1.79 -22.42 16.36
CA ASP A 160 -2.48 -21.43 15.52
C ASP A 160 -1.52 -20.30 15.09
N MET A 161 -0.69 -19.78 16.01
CA MET A 161 0.33 -18.77 15.69
C MET A 161 1.35 -19.30 14.68
N MET A 162 1.82 -20.54 14.83
CA MET A 162 2.77 -21.16 13.90
C MET A 162 2.14 -21.39 12.52
N ALA A 163 0.88 -21.84 12.48
CA ALA A 163 0.14 -22.01 11.23
C ALA A 163 -0.04 -20.68 10.49
N LEU A 164 -0.40 -19.61 11.21
CA LEU A 164 -0.45 -18.25 10.65
C LEU A 164 0.93 -17.81 10.17
N ALA A 165 2.00 -18.06 10.93
CA ALA A 165 3.36 -17.66 10.59
C ALA A 165 3.81 -18.25 9.24
N ILE A 166 3.52 -19.53 9.00
CA ILE A 166 3.84 -20.21 7.74
C ILE A 166 3.03 -19.61 6.60
N ARG A 167 1.72 -19.42 6.76
CA ARG A 167 0.86 -18.82 5.71
C ARG A 167 1.29 -17.40 5.36
N VAL A 168 1.62 -16.59 6.36
CA VAL A 168 2.16 -15.23 6.17
C VAL A 168 3.51 -15.31 5.47
N ASN A 169 4.39 -16.23 5.87
CA ASN A 169 5.70 -16.40 5.24
C ASN A 169 5.59 -16.77 3.76
N ASP A 170 4.73 -17.72 3.41
CA ASP A 170 4.55 -18.15 2.02
C ASP A 170 4.01 -17.00 1.17
N PHE A 171 3.01 -16.27 1.68
CA PHE A 171 2.47 -15.09 1.03
C PHE A 171 3.54 -14.00 0.82
N LEU A 172 4.23 -13.58 1.89
CA LEU A 172 5.23 -12.53 1.82
C LEU A 172 6.42 -12.93 0.94
N THR A 173 6.86 -14.19 1.00
CA THR A 173 7.94 -14.71 0.16
C THR A 173 7.56 -14.59 -1.31
N GLY A 174 6.35 -15.04 -1.69
CA GLY A 174 5.85 -14.90 -3.05
C GLY A 174 5.70 -13.44 -3.48
N LEU A 175 5.12 -12.60 -2.61
CA LEU A 175 4.89 -11.18 -2.86
C LEU A 175 6.21 -10.44 -3.16
N PHE A 176 7.19 -10.54 -2.26
CA PHE A 176 8.46 -9.83 -2.40
C PHE A 176 9.29 -10.41 -3.55
N LEU A 177 9.31 -11.74 -3.72
CA LEU A 177 10.02 -12.37 -4.84
C LEU A 177 9.48 -11.90 -6.19
N GLY A 178 8.16 -11.76 -6.32
CA GLY A 178 7.50 -11.27 -7.54
C GLY A 178 7.93 -9.87 -7.96
N VAL A 179 8.46 -9.08 -7.04
CA VAL A 179 8.97 -7.72 -7.28
C VAL A 179 10.49 -7.60 -7.15
N GLY A 180 11.20 -8.73 -7.19
CA GLY A 180 12.67 -8.76 -7.17
C GLY A 180 13.32 -8.52 -5.80
N ILE A 181 12.57 -8.75 -4.71
CA ILE A 181 13.02 -8.57 -3.33
C ILE A 181 13.05 -9.94 -2.64
N ARG A 182 14.15 -10.26 -1.97
CA ARG A 182 14.29 -11.45 -1.11
C ARG A 182 13.81 -11.13 0.29
N LEU A 183 12.80 -11.86 0.76
CA LEU A 183 12.40 -11.88 2.16
C LEU A 183 13.36 -12.74 2.98
N VAL A 184 14.23 -12.10 3.76
CA VAL A 184 15.27 -12.78 4.55
C VAL A 184 14.68 -13.33 5.84
N ASP A 185 14.02 -12.46 6.60
CA ASP A 185 13.22 -12.81 7.77
C ASP A 185 12.14 -11.74 7.97
N PHE A 186 11.13 -12.06 8.78
CA PHE A 186 10.20 -11.07 9.29
C PHE A 186 9.75 -11.42 10.69
N LYS A 187 9.19 -10.42 11.36
CA LYS A 187 8.59 -10.49 12.67
C LYS A 187 7.12 -10.12 12.56
N MET A 188 6.26 -10.88 13.21
CA MET A 188 4.86 -10.53 13.39
C MET A 188 4.44 -10.70 14.85
N GLU A 189 3.34 -10.05 15.22
CA GLU A 189 2.69 -10.22 16.51
C GLU A 189 1.29 -10.80 16.27
N CYS A 190 0.78 -11.56 17.23
CA CYS A 190 -0.54 -12.15 17.16
C CYS A 190 -1.38 -11.66 18.35
N GLY A 191 -2.68 -11.54 18.12
CA GLY A 191 -3.62 -11.13 19.15
C GLY A 191 -4.82 -12.07 19.23
N ARG A 192 -5.37 -12.21 20.42
CA ARG A 192 -6.66 -12.85 20.67
C ARG A 192 -7.75 -11.86 20.31
N LEU A 193 -8.55 -12.19 19.31
CA LEU A 193 -9.78 -11.49 19.00
C LEU A 193 -10.96 -12.27 19.58
N PHE A 194 -11.75 -11.60 20.41
CA PHE A 194 -12.98 -12.15 20.97
C PHE A 194 -14.18 -11.66 20.18
N GLU A 195 -14.93 -12.58 19.57
CA GLU A 195 -16.18 -12.30 18.88
C GLU A 195 -17.28 -13.17 19.51
N ASN A 196 -18.14 -12.55 20.32
CA ASN A 196 -19.08 -13.23 21.21
C ASN A 196 -18.33 -14.19 22.16
N ASP A 197 -18.70 -15.46 22.21
CA ASP A 197 -18.07 -16.50 23.03
C ASP A 197 -16.90 -17.22 22.32
N MET A 198 -16.51 -16.77 21.12
CA MET A 198 -15.43 -17.37 20.36
C MET A 198 -14.18 -16.50 20.43
N MET A 199 -13.04 -17.15 20.69
CA MET A 199 -11.72 -16.54 20.60
C MET A 199 -11.01 -17.10 19.36
N ARG A 200 -10.37 -16.23 18.60
CA ARG A 200 -9.46 -16.63 17.52
C ARG A 200 -8.15 -15.86 17.60
N ILE A 201 -7.06 -16.55 17.28
CA ILE A 201 -5.76 -15.91 17.05
C ILE A 201 -5.76 -15.28 15.65
N ILE A 202 -5.37 -14.01 15.57
CA ILE A 202 -5.23 -13.27 14.31
C ILE A 202 -3.89 -12.52 14.27
N VAL A 203 -3.42 -12.19 13.07
CA VAL A 203 -2.22 -11.37 12.89
C VAL A 203 -2.52 -9.92 13.29
N ALA A 204 -1.64 -9.32 14.09
CA ALA A 204 -1.78 -7.97 14.63
C ALA A 204 -0.54 -7.11 14.35
N ASP A 205 -0.49 -5.92 14.97
CA ASP A 205 0.57 -4.92 14.84
C ASP A 205 0.74 -4.36 13.41
N GLU A 206 1.89 -4.60 12.75
CA GLU A 206 2.20 -4.18 11.39
C GLU A 206 3.09 -5.19 10.68
N ILE A 207 3.05 -5.18 9.34
CA ILE A 207 4.08 -5.79 8.51
C ILE A 207 4.63 -4.71 7.59
N SER A 208 5.90 -4.35 7.79
CA SER A 208 6.56 -3.25 7.10
C SER A 208 8.07 -3.49 7.00
N PRO A 209 8.84 -2.65 6.30
CA PRO A 209 10.31 -2.75 6.32
C PRO A 209 10.94 -2.53 7.72
N ASP A 210 10.18 -2.08 8.73
CA ASP A 210 10.65 -2.10 10.13
C ASP A 210 10.63 -3.50 10.75
N SER A 211 9.66 -4.34 10.36
CA SER A 211 9.45 -5.70 10.87
C SER A 211 9.98 -6.79 9.96
N CYS A 212 10.45 -6.46 8.76
CA CYS A 212 11.08 -7.39 7.81
C CYS A 212 12.58 -7.09 7.61
N ARG A 213 13.33 -8.10 7.15
CA ARG A 213 14.58 -7.92 6.40
C ARG A 213 14.33 -8.20 4.93
N LEU A 214 14.61 -7.20 4.09
CA LEU A 214 14.27 -7.17 2.67
C LEU A 214 15.51 -6.84 1.87
N TRP A 215 16.03 -7.77 1.08
CA TRP A 215 17.24 -7.55 0.30
C TRP A 215 16.95 -7.60 -1.20
N ASP A 216 17.55 -6.71 -1.97
CA ASP A 216 17.47 -6.77 -3.42
C ASP A 216 18.13 -8.07 -3.91
N ILE A 217 17.46 -8.80 -4.80
CA ILE A 217 17.95 -10.12 -5.24
C ILE A 217 19.24 -9.98 -6.07
N LYS A 218 19.42 -8.87 -6.80
CA LYS A 218 20.57 -8.68 -7.70
C LYS A 218 21.77 -8.12 -6.95
N SER A 219 21.56 -7.07 -6.15
CA SER A 219 22.65 -6.33 -5.49
C SER A 219 22.92 -6.78 -4.05
N ASN A 220 22.03 -7.57 -3.43
CA ASN A 220 22.01 -7.81 -1.99
C ASN A 220 21.91 -6.54 -1.14
N GLU A 221 21.46 -5.43 -1.74
CA GLU A 221 21.23 -4.19 -1.01
C GLU A 221 20.10 -4.38 0.00
N LYS A 222 20.34 -3.96 1.24
CA LYS A 222 19.33 -3.99 2.31
C LYS A 222 18.34 -2.85 2.07
N MET A 223 17.06 -3.16 2.00
CA MET A 223 15.96 -2.22 1.79
C MET A 223 15.04 -2.12 3.02
N ASP A 224 15.59 -2.43 4.19
CA ASP A 224 14.87 -2.51 5.46
C ASP A 224 15.57 -1.72 6.57
N LYS A 225 15.03 -1.81 7.77
CA LYS A 225 15.54 -1.09 8.94
C LYS A 225 16.99 -1.40 9.32
N ASP A 226 17.58 -2.50 8.85
CA ASP A 226 19.02 -2.76 9.02
C ASP A 226 19.88 -1.64 8.43
N ARG A 227 19.40 -0.87 7.44
CA ARG A 227 20.10 0.33 6.97
C ARG A 227 20.30 1.35 8.09
N PHE A 228 19.28 1.55 8.92
CA PHE A 228 19.37 2.41 10.10
C PHE A 228 20.15 1.73 11.23
N ARG A 229 19.97 0.42 11.46
CA ARG A 229 20.70 -0.32 12.51
C ARG A 229 22.22 -0.33 12.26
N ARG A 230 22.66 -0.30 11.00
CA ARG A 230 24.07 -0.42 10.57
C ARG A 230 24.65 0.86 9.95
N ASP A 231 23.99 2.00 10.10
CA ASP A 231 24.49 3.30 9.62
C ASP A 231 24.78 3.36 8.10
N LEU A 232 23.98 2.64 7.30
CA LEU A 232 24.14 2.59 5.83
C LEU A 232 23.50 3.79 5.10
N GLY A 233 22.81 4.68 5.83
CA GLY A 233 22.03 5.78 5.25
C GLY A 233 20.88 5.30 4.36
N GLY A 234 20.18 6.21 3.69
CA GLY A 234 19.23 5.86 2.62
C GLY A 234 17.97 5.09 3.06
N LEU A 235 17.53 5.22 4.32
CA LEU A 235 16.40 4.42 4.83
C LEU A 235 15.09 4.75 4.11
N LEU A 236 14.80 6.04 3.94
CA LEU A 236 13.54 6.48 3.34
C LEU A 236 13.49 6.11 1.85
N GLU A 237 14.62 6.22 1.16
CA GLU A 237 14.82 5.85 -0.23
C GLU A 237 14.58 4.35 -0.43
N ALA A 238 15.15 3.52 0.46
CA ALA A 238 14.90 2.08 0.47
C ALA A 238 13.42 1.74 0.67
N TYR A 239 12.75 2.38 1.63
CA TYR A 239 11.33 2.10 1.90
C TYR A 239 10.45 2.59 0.73
N THR A 240 10.83 3.71 0.11
CA THR A 240 10.18 4.25 -1.10
C THR A 240 10.33 3.26 -2.25
N GLU A 241 11.51 2.69 -2.45
CA GLU A 241 11.76 1.69 -3.48
C GLU A 241 10.93 0.42 -3.26
N VAL A 242 10.83 -0.07 -2.03
CA VAL A 242 9.92 -1.19 -1.69
C VAL A 242 8.48 -0.84 -2.05
N ALA A 243 8.00 0.34 -1.66
CA ALA A 243 6.63 0.78 -1.97
C ALA A 243 6.40 0.97 -3.49
N LYS A 244 7.38 1.45 -4.25
CA LYS A 244 7.30 1.56 -5.72
C LYS A 244 7.21 0.19 -6.37
N ARG A 245 8.07 -0.75 -5.98
CA ARG A 245 8.10 -2.12 -6.51
C ARG A 245 6.81 -2.89 -6.22
N LEU A 246 6.19 -2.66 -5.06
CA LEU A 246 4.88 -3.19 -4.72
C LEU A 246 3.70 -2.49 -5.44
N GLY A 247 3.96 -1.48 -6.29
CA GLY A 247 2.93 -0.71 -6.98
C GLY A 247 2.11 0.20 -6.07
N ILE A 248 2.56 0.45 -4.84
CA ILE A 248 1.86 1.29 -3.86
C ILE A 248 2.07 2.76 -4.20
N LEU A 249 3.31 3.15 -4.47
CA LEU A 249 3.61 4.48 -4.99
C LEU A 249 3.44 4.45 -6.50
N ILE A 250 2.25 4.82 -6.96
CA ILE A 250 2.03 5.13 -8.37
C ILE A 250 2.82 6.41 -8.63
N GLU A 251 3.87 6.34 -9.46
CA GLU A 251 4.49 7.54 -9.99
C GLU A 251 3.39 8.38 -10.67
N ASN A 252 3.37 9.69 -10.44
CA ASN A 252 2.36 10.61 -10.98
C ASN A 252 2.21 10.60 -12.52
N ASP A 253 2.92 9.73 -13.24
CA ASP A 253 2.76 9.50 -14.67
C ASP A 253 1.36 8.97 -15.04
N GLN A 254 0.69 8.21 -14.17
CA GLN A 254 -0.70 7.78 -14.45
C GLN A 254 -1.77 8.79 -14.03
N LEU A 255 -1.47 9.71 -13.11
CA LEU A 255 -2.40 10.76 -12.67
C LEU A 255 -2.23 12.08 -13.42
N SER A 256 -1.17 12.21 -14.23
CA SER A 256 -0.98 13.34 -15.15
C SER A 256 -1.45 13.03 -16.57
N SER A 257 -2.29 12.02 -16.77
CA SER A 257 -2.97 11.86 -18.06
C SER A 257 -4.00 12.97 -18.21
N MET A 258 -3.76 13.90 -19.14
CA MET A 258 -4.77 14.87 -19.53
C MET A 258 -5.73 14.21 -20.51
N LYS A 259 -7.03 14.44 -20.32
CA LYS A 259 -8.01 14.09 -21.34
C LYS A 259 -7.98 15.17 -22.40
N ALA A 260 -8.09 14.77 -23.66
CA ALA A 260 -8.17 15.69 -24.77
C ALA A 260 -9.15 15.16 -25.81
N ARG A 261 -9.71 16.09 -26.57
CA ARG A 261 -10.65 15.83 -27.64
C ARG A 261 -10.15 16.47 -28.92
N VAL A 262 -10.03 15.69 -29.98
CA VAL A 262 -9.78 16.19 -31.34
C VAL A 262 -11.06 16.02 -32.15
N THR A 263 -11.65 17.12 -32.59
CA THR A 263 -12.85 17.13 -33.43
C THR A 263 -12.45 17.46 -34.86
N VAL A 264 -12.76 16.56 -35.80
CA VAL A 264 -12.45 16.69 -37.23
C VAL A 264 -13.75 16.84 -38.02
N THR A 265 -13.83 17.89 -38.84
CA THR A 265 -15.01 18.24 -39.63
C THR A 265 -14.64 18.60 -41.07
N LEU A 266 -15.50 18.29 -42.04
CA LEU A 266 -15.28 18.70 -43.43
C LEU A 266 -15.32 20.22 -43.58
N LYS A 267 -14.40 20.78 -44.38
CA LYS A 267 -14.34 22.22 -44.69
C LYS A 267 -15.65 22.72 -45.30
N ASN A 268 -15.93 24.01 -45.07
CA ASN A 268 -17.07 24.68 -45.69
C ASN A 268 -16.98 24.60 -47.22
N GLY A 269 -18.08 24.20 -47.86
CA GLY A 269 -18.14 23.99 -49.31
C GLY A 269 -17.80 22.57 -49.77
N ILE A 270 -17.22 21.72 -48.91
CA ILE A 270 -17.07 20.30 -49.21
C ILE A 270 -18.38 19.56 -48.91
N LEU A 271 -18.85 18.83 -49.92
CA LEU A 271 -20.05 17.99 -49.81
C LEU A 271 -19.79 16.87 -48.81
N ASP A 272 -20.75 16.64 -47.93
CA ASP A 272 -20.78 15.53 -46.99
C ASP A 272 -21.89 14.55 -47.42
N PRO A 273 -21.56 13.52 -48.21
CA PRO A 273 -22.56 12.55 -48.68
C PRO A 273 -23.22 11.79 -47.53
N GLN A 274 -22.48 11.53 -46.44
CA GLN A 274 -22.99 10.77 -45.31
C GLN A 274 -23.94 11.62 -44.46
N GLY A 275 -23.57 12.87 -44.17
CA GLY A 275 -24.47 13.84 -43.53
C GLY A 275 -25.76 14.04 -44.32
N LYS A 276 -25.68 14.07 -45.66
CA LYS A 276 -26.87 14.15 -46.52
C LYS A 276 -27.74 12.90 -46.49
N ALA A 277 -27.14 11.71 -46.44
CA ALA A 277 -27.88 10.46 -46.28
C ALA A 277 -28.62 10.43 -44.93
N ILE A 278 -27.96 10.86 -43.84
CA ILE A 278 -28.55 10.94 -42.50
C ILE A 278 -29.70 11.95 -42.48
N GLU A 279 -29.52 13.13 -43.10
CA GLU A 279 -30.58 14.15 -43.22
C GLU A 279 -31.82 13.58 -43.91
N GLY A 280 -31.65 12.83 -45.01
CA GLY A 280 -32.76 12.17 -45.71
C GLY A 280 -33.44 11.08 -44.89
N ALA A 281 -32.66 10.29 -44.15
CA ALA A 281 -33.19 9.25 -43.27
C ALA A 281 -34.02 9.85 -42.13
N LEU A 282 -33.55 10.93 -41.49
CA LEU A 282 -34.26 11.61 -40.41
C LEU A 282 -35.60 12.20 -40.87
N LYS A 283 -35.65 12.78 -42.08
CA LYS A 283 -36.92 13.23 -42.70
C LYS A 283 -37.88 12.06 -42.93
N SER A 284 -37.37 10.94 -43.42
CA SER A 284 -38.19 9.74 -43.68
C SER A 284 -38.74 9.12 -42.39
N LEU A 285 -38.04 9.31 -41.27
CA LEU A 285 -38.46 8.88 -39.92
C LEU A 285 -39.40 9.88 -39.23
N GLY A 286 -39.75 11.01 -39.87
CA GLY A 286 -40.66 12.02 -39.32
C GLY A 286 -40.05 12.90 -38.23
N VAL A 287 -38.72 13.06 -38.21
CA VAL A 287 -38.05 13.96 -37.26
C VAL A 287 -38.07 15.39 -37.83
N ASP A 288 -39.01 16.19 -37.34
CA ASP A 288 -39.18 17.58 -37.76
C ASP A 288 -38.14 18.53 -37.14
N GLY A 289 -37.94 19.70 -37.77
CA GLY A 289 -37.10 20.79 -37.24
C GLY A 289 -35.61 20.71 -37.56
N ILE A 290 -35.14 19.67 -38.28
CA ILE A 290 -33.73 19.53 -38.67
C ILE A 290 -33.49 20.16 -40.05
N ALA A 291 -32.78 21.30 -40.07
CA ALA A 291 -32.50 22.04 -41.31
C ALA A 291 -31.34 21.46 -42.14
N SER A 292 -30.31 20.90 -41.49
CA SER A 292 -29.15 20.30 -42.15
C SER A 292 -28.38 19.39 -41.19
N VAL A 293 -27.74 18.36 -41.72
CA VAL A 293 -26.84 17.48 -40.95
C VAL A 293 -25.45 17.46 -41.59
N ARG A 294 -24.42 17.52 -40.75
CA ARG A 294 -23.02 17.25 -41.13
C ARG A 294 -22.43 16.23 -40.16
N GLN A 295 -21.66 15.31 -40.69
CA GLN A 295 -20.92 14.30 -39.94
C GLN A 295 -19.45 14.74 -39.80
N GLY A 296 -18.90 14.46 -38.62
CA GLY A 296 -17.48 14.60 -38.31
C GLY A 296 -16.97 13.41 -37.52
N LYS A 297 -15.68 13.43 -37.19
CA LYS A 297 -15.03 12.45 -36.31
C LYS A 297 -14.64 13.12 -35.01
N VAL A 298 -14.78 12.41 -33.90
CA VAL A 298 -14.31 12.86 -32.59
C VAL A 298 -13.36 11.80 -32.04
N PHE A 299 -12.19 12.23 -31.61
CA PHE A 299 -11.20 11.38 -30.95
C PHE A 299 -11.04 11.85 -29.51
N ASP A 300 -11.44 11.02 -28.56
CA ASP A 300 -11.12 11.22 -27.13
C ASP A 300 -9.79 10.51 -26.85
N ILE A 301 -8.80 11.28 -26.41
CA ILE A 301 -7.40 10.87 -26.31
C ILE A 301 -6.90 11.17 -24.90
N GLU A 302 -6.20 10.20 -24.30
CA GLU A 302 -5.46 10.41 -23.05
C GLU A 302 -3.99 10.69 -23.39
N VAL A 303 -3.48 11.82 -22.92
CA VAL A 303 -2.11 12.27 -23.16
C VAL A 303 -1.33 12.20 -21.86
N ALA A 304 -0.27 11.40 -21.84
CA ALA A 304 0.60 11.29 -20.67
C ALA A 304 1.42 12.57 -20.44
N GLY A 305 1.54 12.98 -19.17
CA GLY A 305 2.36 14.11 -18.72
C GLY A 305 1.57 15.38 -18.43
N ALA A 306 2.10 16.23 -17.54
CA ALA A 306 1.40 17.39 -16.99
C ALA A 306 1.51 18.71 -17.81
N ASP A 307 2.20 18.70 -18.96
CA ASP A 307 2.47 19.91 -19.74
C ASP A 307 1.42 20.11 -20.85
N LYS A 308 0.49 21.03 -20.61
CA LYS A 308 -0.60 21.38 -21.54
C LYS A 308 -0.08 21.80 -22.92
N ALA A 309 0.98 22.59 -22.98
CA ALA A 309 1.49 23.12 -24.24
C ALA A 309 2.12 22.01 -25.11
N LYS A 310 2.86 21.09 -24.47
CA LYS A 310 3.40 19.91 -25.16
C LYS A 310 2.29 18.96 -25.61
N ALA A 311 1.26 18.75 -24.79
CA ALA A 311 0.11 17.94 -25.17
C ALA A 311 -0.63 18.51 -26.39
N GLU A 312 -0.89 19.83 -26.41
CA GLU A 312 -1.50 20.49 -27.58
C GLU A 312 -0.65 20.35 -28.84
N ALA A 313 0.67 20.49 -28.72
CA ALA A 313 1.59 20.34 -29.86
C ALA A 313 1.56 18.91 -30.42
N ALA A 314 1.64 17.90 -29.55
CA ALA A 314 1.59 16.49 -29.94
C ALA A 314 0.25 16.12 -30.60
N LEU A 315 -0.87 16.63 -30.08
CA LEU A 315 -2.20 16.39 -30.65
C LEU A 315 -2.39 17.06 -32.00
N LYS A 316 -1.84 18.27 -32.21
CA LYS A 316 -1.82 18.92 -33.53
C LYS A 316 -1.00 18.11 -34.52
N GLU A 317 0.19 17.65 -34.12
CA GLU A 317 1.02 16.82 -34.96
C GLU A 317 0.31 15.50 -35.34
N ALA A 318 -0.37 14.85 -34.39
CA ALA A 318 -1.16 13.66 -34.65
C ALA A 318 -2.33 13.95 -35.61
N ALA A 319 -2.99 15.10 -35.46
CA ALA A 319 -4.07 15.52 -36.34
C ALA A 319 -3.60 15.76 -37.77
N ASP A 320 -2.47 16.46 -37.95
CA ASP A 320 -1.89 16.74 -39.26
C ASP A 320 -1.37 15.48 -39.96
N LYS A 321 -0.83 14.53 -39.19
CA LYS A 321 -0.23 13.30 -39.75
C LYS A 321 -1.25 12.21 -40.05
N LEU A 322 -2.33 12.12 -39.28
CA LEU A 322 -3.21 10.94 -39.33
C LEU A 322 -4.68 11.22 -39.09
N LEU A 323 -5.05 12.02 -38.08
CA LEU A 323 -6.45 12.10 -37.67
C LEU A 323 -7.32 12.90 -38.65
N ALA A 324 -6.73 13.85 -39.38
CA ALA A 324 -7.41 14.68 -40.35
C ALA A 324 -6.69 14.71 -41.70
N ASN A 325 -7.47 14.65 -42.79
CA ASN A 325 -6.99 15.00 -44.11
C ASN A 325 -7.10 16.52 -44.30
N THR A 326 -6.02 17.25 -43.99
CA THR A 326 -5.98 18.72 -43.97
C THR A 326 -6.29 19.40 -45.32
N VAL A 327 -6.34 18.65 -46.43
CA VAL A 327 -6.81 19.17 -47.72
C VAL A 327 -8.30 19.49 -47.66
N ILE A 328 -9.12 18.58 -47.15
CA ILE A 328 -10.59 18.64 -47.20
C ILE A 328 -11.28 18.76 -45.83
N GLU A 329 -10.56 18.46 -44.74
CA GLU A 329 -11.04 18.50 -43.36
C GLU A 329 -10.34 19.64 -42.58
N ASN A 330 -11.04 20.18 -41.59
CA ASN A 330 -10.52 21.01 -40.51
C ASN A 330 -10.53 20.20 -39.22
N TYR A 331 -9.66 20.55 -38.26
CA TYR A 331 -9.71 19.97 -36.93
C TYR A 331 -9.60 21.02 -35.82
N ARG A 332 -10.05 20.65 -34.63
CA ARG A 332 -9.92 21.41 -33.39
C ARG A 332 -9.42 20.50 -32.28
N VAL A 333 -8.45 20.97 -31.52
CA VAL A 333 -7.91 20.28 -30.33
C VAL A 333 -8.42 20.99 -29.09
N GLU A 334 -8.96 20.24 -28.15
CA GLU A 334 -9.41 20.71 -26.84
C GLU A 334 -8.81 19.80 -25.76
N ILE A 335 -8.26 20.37 -24.69
CA ILE A 335 -7.84 19.61 -23.50
C ILE A 335 -8.96 19.74 -22.48
N VAL A 336 -9.44 18.60 -21.98
CA VAL A 336 -10.65 18.40 -21.15
C VAL A 336 -10.30 18.33 -19.68
#